data_AF-A0AAJ0BYT8-F1
#
_entry.id   AF-A0AAJ0BYT8-F1
#
_cell.length_a   1.000
_cell.length_b   1.000
_cell.length_c   1.000
_cell.angle_alpha   90.00
_cell.angle_beta   90.00
_cell.angle_gamma   90.00
#
_symmetry.space_group_name_H-M   'P 1'
#
loop_
_entity.id
_entity.type
_entity.pdbx_description
1 polymer ?
#
loop_
_entity_poly.entity_id
_entity_poly.type
_entity_poly.pdbx_seq_one_letter_code
_entity_poly.pdbx_strand_id
1 'polypeptide(L)'
;MSCSPEGFPMIWQKPAFHEILDCLEKHRVDPPVWNLKASRAEILTERDTTVQDRREIVSYLSSVISSNLGWIEDEDQREQLWTEASRRLAERCGRSAMGEITRRWPFGGHEGDEPRSSFELTLREPSLSGDSLGLKTWASSYVLSRLLPRFAATSLSHLLSPAPLPGLSVLELGSGTGLLGLAAACTWRTAVVLTDLPEIVPNLIHNVELNRSTFQPLGGEIEAGSLTWGGLKEESDARFHCLNKFKIVLAADPLYDYDHPGLLAGAIHSQLSLDEDARALVMVAQRDETTHRLLSSFRDEMSRHQYPLVCIEENIAHGQDDWDQDDESGQVECWWGLFKRQYPVHS
;
A
#
# COMPACT_ATOMS: atom_id res chain seq x y z
N MET A 1 22.82 -0.28 -18.81
CA MET A 1 23.77 0.63 -19.49
C MET A 1 23.46 2.02 -18.98
N SER A 2 24.25 2.47 -18.01
CA SER A 2 24.16 3.79 -17.38
C SER A 2 24.61 4.85 -18.38
N CYS A 3 23.72 5.80 -18.70
CA CYS A 3 24.08 6.98 -19.48
C CYS A 3 24.82 7.94 -18.55
N SER A 4 26.04 8.35 -18.90
CA SER A 4 26.81 9.37 -18.17
C SER A 4 26.22 10.78 -18.39
N PRO A 5 26.58 11.81 -17.58
CA PRO A 5 25.94 13.13 -17.56
C PRO A 5 26.34 14.08 -18.71
N GLU A 6 26.60 13.56 -19.91
CA GLU A 6 26.77 14.37 -21.12
C GLU A 6 25.50 14.24 -21.98
N GLY A 7 24.54 15.18 -21.89
CA GLY A 7 23.42 15.14 -22.83
C GLY A 7 22.14 15.94 -22.56
N PHE A 8 22.10 16.90 -21.63
CA PHE A 8 20.91 17.76 -21.51
C PHE A 8 20.88 18.80 -22.64
N PRO A 9 19.73 18.97 -23.34
CA PRO A 9 19.55 20.07 -24.29
C PRO A 9 19.73 21.41 -23.59
N MET A 10 20.75 22.18 -23.94
CA MET A 10 21.03 23.44 -23.25
C MET A 10 19.99 24.49 -23.65
N ILE A 11 19.13 24.90 -22.70
CA ILE A 11 17.97 25.78 -22.95
C ILE A 11 18.37 27.10 -23.62
N TRP A 12 19.55 27.65 -23.33
CA TRP A 12 20.06 28.86 -24.00
C TRP A 12 20.44 28.66 -25.47
N GLN A 13 20.66 27.43 -25.93
CA GLN A 13 20.94 27.09 -27.33
C GLN A 13 19.66 27.00 -28.17
N LYS A 14 18.48 27.18 -27.57
CA LYS A 14 17.17 27.11 -28.23
C LYS A 14 16.92 25.75 -28.93
N PRO A 15 17.04 24.62 -28.20
CA PRO A 15 16.80 23.29 -28.77
C PRO A 15 15.36 23.14 -29.27
N ALA A 16 15.14 22.24 -30.21
CA ALA A 16 13.82 21.98 -30.77
C ALA A 16 12.88 21.35 -29.72
N PHE A 17 11.56 21.52 -29.91
CA PHE A 17 10.53 20.98 -29.01
C PHE A 17 10.74 19.50 -28.67
N HIS A 18 10.95 18.66 -29.70
CA HIS A 18 11.12 17.22 -29.53
C HIS A 18 12.39 16.85 -28.75
N GLU A 19 13.47 17.63 -28.86
CA GLU A 19 14.71 17.37 -28.11
C GLU A 19 14.50 17.59 -26.61
N ILE A 20 13.75 18.63 -26.25
CA ILE A 20 13.38 18.89 -24.85
C ILE A 20 12.40 17.82 -24.37
N LEU A 21 11.35 17.53 -25.14
CA LEU A 21 10.32 16.56 -24.75
C LEU A 21 10.91 15.16 -24.54
N ASP A 22 11.69 14.66 -25.51
CA ASP A 22 12.36 13.36 -25.41
C ASP A 22 13.29 13.31 -24.19
N CYS A 23 13.98 14.42 -23.89
CA CYS A 23 14.79 14.52 -22.69
C CYS A 23 13.92 14.44 -21.42
N LEU A 24 12.83 15.20 -21.34
CA LEU A 24 11.92 15.16 -20.20
C LEU A 24 11.30 13.76 -19.99
N GLU A 25 10.88 13.09 -21.06
CA GLU A 25 10.32 11.74 -21.01
C GLU A 25 11.34 10.70 -20.55
N LYS A 26 12.60 10.77 -21.03
CA LYS A 26 13.71 9.90 -20.57
C LYS A 26 14.02 10.05 -19.09
N HIS A 27 13.72 11.21 -18.51
CA HIS A 27 13.96 11.49 -17.10
C HIS A 27 12.72 11.28 -16.22
N ARG A 28 11.68 10.63 -16.75
CA ARG A 28 10.57 10.14 -15.93
C ARG A 28 11.07 9.19 -14.85
N VAL A 29 10.66 9.44 -13.62
CA VAL A 29 10.91 8.53 -12.49
C VAL A 29 9.60 7.85 -12.17
N ASP A 30 9.57 6.54 -12.33
CA ASP A 30 8.46 5.75 -11.79
C ASP A 30 8.53 5.80 -10.25
N PRO A 31 7.38 5.85 -9.55
CA PRO A 31 7.39 5.83 -8.10
C PRO A 31 8.11 4.58 -7.60
N PRO A 32 8.93 4.69 -6.55
CA PRO A 32 9.73 3.56 -6.09
C PRO A 32 8.82 2.41 -5.67
N VAL A 33 9.15 1.21 -6.17
CA VAL A 33 8.63 -0.04 -5.59
C VAL A 33 9.62 -0.43 -4.49
N TRP A 34 9.15 -0.47 -3.25
CA TRP A 34 9.99 -0.75 -2.09
C TRP A 34 10.74 -2.08 -2.26
N ASN A 35 12.08 -2.02 -2.28
CA ASN A 35 12.93 -3.17 -2.52
C ASN A 35 13.60 -3.59 -1.21
N LEU A 36 13.00 -4.59 -0.55
CA LEU A 36 13.47 -5.15 0.72
C LEU A 36 14.74 -6.02 0.59
N LYS A 37 15.25 -6.27 -0.64
CA LYS A 37 16.41 -7.15 -0.90
C LYS A 37 17.73 -6.41 -1.17
N ALA A 38 17.72 -5.09 -1.31
CA ALA A 38 18.94 -4.34 -1.61
C ALA A 38 19.89 -4.32 -0.40
N SER A 39 21.16 -4.70 -0.59
CA SER A 39 22.14 -4.68 0.50
C SER A 39 22.55 -3.24 0.86
N ARG A 40 22.88 -3.00 2.13
CA ARG A 40 23.30 -1.66 2.62
C ARG A 40 24.49 -1.07 1.85
N ALA A 41 25.38 -1.91 1.31
CA ALA A 41 26.54 -1.48 0.54
C ALA A 41 26.18 -1.08 -0.91
N GLU A 42 25.25 -1.81 -1.55
CA GLU A 42 24.72 -1.45 -2.87
C GLU A 42 23.92 -0.14 -2.81
N ILE A 43 23.10 0.03 -1.77
CA ILE A 43 22.34 1.27 -1.52
C ILE A 43 23.28 2.47 -1.38
N LEU A 44 24.41 2.34 -0.68
CA LEU A 44 25.38 3.43 -0.50
C LEU A 44 26.14 3.78 -1.78
N THR A 45 26.42 2.80 -2.64
CA THR A 45 27.18 3.01 -3.88
C THR A 45 26.30 3.59 -5.00
N GLU A 46 25.03 3.15 -5.09
CA GLU A 46 24.01 3.81 -5.93
C GLU A 46 23.71 5.23 -5.44
N ARG A 47 23.73 5.49 -4.13
CA ARG A 47 23.49 6.82 -3.53
C ARG A 47 24.47 7.89 -4.00
N ASP A 48 25.78 7.64 -3.94
CA ASP A 48 26.77 8.66 -4.30
C ASP A 48 26.72 9.02 -5.80
N THR A 49 26.42 8.04 -6.66
CA THR A 49 26.24 8.27 -8.10
C THR A 49 24.92 8.99 -8.41
N THR A 50 23.82 8.62 -7.73
CA THR A 50 22.52 9.29 -7.93
C THR A 50 22.45 10.72 -7.39
N VAL A 51 23.20 11.09 -6.34
CA VAL A 51 23.11 12.46 -5.76
C VAL A 51 23.63 13.53 -6.73
N GLN A 52 24.74 13.28 -7.41
CA GLN A 52 25.30 14.20 -8.40
C GLN A 52 24.36 14.32 -9.61
N ASP A 53 23.90 13.19 -10.15
CA ASP A 53 22.94 13.14 -11.27
C ASP A 53 21.63 13.85 -10.90
N ARG A 54 21.13 13.67 -9.67
CA ARG A 54 19.88 14.27 -9.19
C ARG A 54 19.97 15.80 -9.15
N ARG A 55 21.11 16.37 -8.74
CA ARG A 55 21.31 17.84 -8.72
C ARG A 55 21.31 18.42 -10.12
N GLU A 56 21.99 17.77 -11.06
CA GLU A 56 22.07 18.20 -12.45
C GLU A 56 20.69 18.14 -13.13
N ILE A 57 19.95 17.05 -12.91
CA ILE A 57 18.57 16.91 -13.41
C ILE A 57 17.66 18.00 -12.82
N VAL A 58 17.68 18.23 -11.51
CA VAL A 58 16.84 19.25 -10.87
C VAL A 58 17.17 20.66 -11.37
N SER A 59 18.46 20.94 -11.60
CA SER A 59 18.90 22.20 -12.20
C SER A 59 18.38 22.35 -13.63
N TYR A 60 18.45 21.30 -14.44
CA TYR A 60 17.93 21.29 -15.80
C TYR A 60 16.40 21.50 -15.83
N LEU A 61 15.64 20.74 -15.04
CA LEU A 61 14.18 20.87 -14.96
C LEU A 61 13.76 22.28 -14.53
N SER A 62 14.42 22.83 -13.51
CA SER A 62 14.21 24.22 -13.08
C SER A 62 14.50 25.21 -14.21
N SER A 63 15.53 24.97 -15.02
CA SER A 63 15.87 25.83 -16.16
C SER A 63 14.78 25.82 -17.25
N VAL A 64 14.16 24.66 -17.53
CA VAL A 64 13.03 24.56 -18.47
C VAL A 64 11.82 25.33 -17.94
N ILE A 65 11.46 25.12 -16.67
CA ILE A 65 10.31 25.77 -16.01
C ILE A 65 10.48 27.30 -15.96
N SER A 66 11.70 27.78 -15.69
CA SER A 66 11.98 29.21 -15.60
C SER A 66 12.11 29.93 -16.95
N SER A 67 12.27 29.18 -18.05
CA SER A 67 12.42 29.73 -19.39
C SER A 67 11.06 30.04 -20.00
N ASN A 68 10.95 31.17 -20.71
CA ASN A 68 9.76 31.50 -21.49
C ASN A 68 9.61 30.65 -22.77
N LEU A 69 10.62 29.84 -23.11
CA LEU A 69 10.66 29.00 -24.32
C LEU A 69 10.30 29.75 -25.62
N GLY A 70 10.59 31.06 -25.69
CA GLY A 70 10.07 31.96 -26.72
C GLY A 70 10.56 31.71 -28.15
N TRP A 71 11.38 30.69 -28.38
CA TRP A 71 11.76 30.21 -29.72
C TRP A 71 10.86 29.08 -30.24
N ILE A 72 10.01 28.51 -29.39
CA ILE A 72 8.97 27.56 -29.77
C ILE A 72 7.71 28.39 -30.05
N GLU A 73 7.24 28.42 -31.30
CA GLU A 73 6.15 29.31 -31.71
C GLU A 73 4.78 28.86 -31.17
N ASP A 74 4.58 27.55 -31.05
CA ASP A 74 3.33 26.93 -30.61
C ASP A 74 3.17 27.01 -29.08
N GLU A 75 2.11 27.69 -28.62
CA GLU A 75 1.75 27.83 -27.20
C GLU A 75 1.48 26.47 -26.54
N ASP A 76 0.79 25.56 -27.23
CA ASP A 76 0.41 24.27 -26.66
C ASP A 76 1.64 23.39 -26.42
N GLN A 77 2.65 23.49 -27.30
CA GLN A 77 3.94 22.85 -27.12
C GLN A 77 4.71 23.41 -25.92
N ARG A 78 4.66 24.72 -25.69
CA ARG A 78 5.30 25.33 -24.51
C ARG A 78 4.65 24.84 -23.23
N GLU A 79 3.32 24.85 -23.18
CA GLU A 79 2.54 24.38 -22.03
C GLU A 79 2.83 22.90 -21.72
N GLN A 80 2.93 22.06 -22.75
CA GLN A 80 3.31 20.66 -22.61
C GLN A 80 4.70 20.50 -21.97
N LEU A 81 5.70 21.26 -22.44
CA LEU A 81 7.05 21.18 -21.89
C LEU A 81 7.12 21.65 -20.43
N TRP A 82 6.43 22.74 -20.08
CA TRP A 82 6.36 23.20 -18.69
C TRP A 82 5.65 22.21 -17.79
N THR A 83 4.55 21.62 -18.27
CA THR A 83 3.79 20.59 -17.56
C THR A 83 4.64 19.35 -17.31
N GLU A 84 5.30 18.83 -18.34
CA GLU A 84 6.18 17.66 -18.19
C GLU A 84 7.38 17.97 -17.30
N ALA A 85 8.04 19.12 -17.45
CA ALA A 85 9.18 19.49 -16.61
C ALA A 85 8.80 19.64 -15.13
N SER A 86 7.65 20.28 -14.88
CA SER A 86 7.09 20.42 -13.52
C SER A 86 6.74 19.06 -12.92
N ARG A 87 6.19 18.15 -13.73
CA ARG A 87 5.89 16.77 -13.31
C ARG A 87 7.16 16.00 -12.96
N ARG A 88 8.19 16.04 -13.81
CA ARG A 88 9.50 15.41 -13.55
C ARG A 88 10.18 15.95 -12.29
N LEU A 89 9.99 17.24 -12.00
CA LEU A 89 10.51 17.87 -10.79
C LEU A 89 9.73 17.39 -9.56
N ALA A 90 8.40 17.40 -9.62
CA ALA A 90 7.52 16.89 -8.56
C ALA A 90 7.80 15.42 -8.21
N GLU A 91 8.05 14.56 -9.21
CA GLU A 91 8.49 13.17 -9.04
C GLU A 91 9.76 13.00 -8.18
N ARG A 92 10.51 14.08 -7.95
CA ARG A 92 11.77 14.07 -7.19
C ARG A 92 11.68 14.82 -5.86
N CYS A 93 10.53 15.38 -5.53
CA CYS A 93 10.28 16.19 -4.33
C CYS A 93 9.54 15.41 -3.21
N GLY A 94 9.44 14.08 -3.33
CA GLY A 94 8.76 13.21 -2.36
C GLY A 94 7.25 13.08 -2.60
N ARG A 95 6.60 12.15 -1.91
CA ARG A 95 5.21 11.75 -2.20
C ARG A 95 4.20 12.88 -2.06
N SER A 96 4.39 13.80 -1.12
CA SER A 96 3.50 14.94 -0.86
C SER A 96 3.52 16.00 -1.97
N ALA A 97 4.60 16.06 -2.75
CA ALA A 97 4.72 16.95 -3.90
C ALA A 97 4.25 16.27 -5.21
N MET A 98 4.14 14.94 -5.22
CA MET A 98 3.64 14.19 -6.38
C MET A 98 2.12 14.33 -6.50
N GLY A 99 1.66 14.48 -7.74
CA GLY A 99 0.25 14.37 -8.07
C GLY A 99 -0.27 12.93 -7.94
N GLU A 100 -1.28 12.61 -8.72
CA GLU A 100 -1.71 11.22 -8.89
C GLU A 100 -0.56 10.35 -9.41
N ILE A 101 -0.40 9.17 -8.82
CA ILE A 101 0.58 8.18 -9.26
C ILE A 101 -0.08 6.82 -9.44
N THR A 102 0.53 5.98 -10.26
CA THR A 102 0.19 4.56 -10.39
C THR A 102 1.43 3.74 -10.06
N ARG A 103 1.30 2.81 -9.10
CA ARG A 103 2.37 1.91 -8.66
C ARG A 103 2.09 0.48 -9.07
N ARG A 104 3.17 -0.28 -9.30
CA ARG A 104 3.12 -1.72 -9.61
C ARG A 104 3.81 -2.49 -8.50
N TRP A 105 3.14 -3.51 -7.99
CA TRP A 105 3.55 -4.28 -6.83
C TRP A 105 3.76 -5.74 -7.24
N PRO A 106 5.01 -6.21 -7.39
CA PRO A 106 5.29 -7.57 -7.79
C PRO A 106 5.21 -8.55 -6.61
N PHE A 107 4.56 -9.69 -6.85
CA PHE A 107 4.42 -10.81 -5.93
C PHE A 107 4.91 -12.11 -6.58
N GLY A 108 5.48 -13.00 -5.76
CA GLY A 108 6.14 -14.24 -6.22
C GLY A 108 7.51 -14.00 -6.88
N GLY A 109 8.05 -15.05 -7.49
CA GLY A 109 9.32 -15.01 -8.24
C GLY A 109 10.56 -15.31 -7.40
N HIS A 110 10.42 -16.06 -6.29
CA HIS A 110 11.58 -16.59 -5.58
C HIS A 110 12.06 -17.90 -6.24
N GLU A 111 13.35 -18.22 -6.09
CA GLU A 111 13.91 -19.48 -6.59
C GLU A 111 13.13 -20.67 -6.01
N GLY A 112 12.40 -21.39 -6.86
CA GLY A 112 11.58 -22.55 -6.49
C GLY A 112 10.06 -22.36 -6.57
N ASP A 113 9.57 -21.14 -6.83
CA ASP A 113 8.14 -20.90 -7.05
C ASP A 113 7.67 -21.49 -8.40
N GLU A 114 6.46 -22.06 -8.44
CA GLU A 114 5.85 -22.42 -9.72
C GLU A 114 5.57 -21.17 -10.57
N PRO A 115 5.67 -21.21 -11.91
CA PRO A 115 5.42 -20.05 -12.78
C PRO A 115 4.03 -19.42 -12.62
N ARG A 116 3.07 -20.15 -12.04
CA ARG A 116 1.69 -19.70 -11.77
C ARG A 116 1.52 -18.95 -10.44
N SER A 117 2.58 -18.81 -9.64
CA SER A 117 2.53 -18.12 -8.33
C SER A 117 2.94 -16.64 -8.39
N SER A 118 3.50 -16.17 -9.51
CA SER A 118 3.88 -14.76 -9.66
C SER A 118 2.75 -13.94 -10.26
N PHE A 119 2.50 -12.76 -9.69
CA PHE A 119 1.54 -11.79 -10.20
C PHE A 119 1.99 -10.37 -9.86
N GLU A 120 1.42 -9.38 -10.53
CA GLU A 120 1.68 -7.98 -10.27
C GLU A 120 0.34 -7.26 -10.05
N LEU A 121 0.28 -6.42 -9.02
CA LEU A 121 -0.87 -5.57 -8.75
C LEU A 121 -0.55 -4.12 -9.11
N THR A 122 -1.44 -3.48 -9.86
CA THR A 122 -1.32 -2.07 -10.23
C THR A 122 -2.29 -1.24 -9.41
N LEU A 123 -1.83 -0.23 -8.68
CA LEU A 123 -2.67 0.61 -7.83
C LEU A 123 -2.53 2.08 -8.20
N ARG A 124 -3.67 2.75 -8.33
CA ARG A 124 -3.77 4.20 -8.41
C ARG A 124 -3.79 4.78 -7.00
N GLU A 125 -2.93 5.77 -6.79
CA GLU A 125 -2.87 6.60 -5.60
C GLU A 125 -3.09 8.08 -6.00
N PRO A 126 -4.25 8.67 -5.69
CA PRO A 126 -4.50 10.09 -5.87
C PRO A 126 -3.45 11.00 -5.22
N SER A 127 -3.46 12.29 -5.57
CA SER A 127 -2.62 13.29 -4.92
C SER A 127 -2.93 13.38 -3.42
N LEU A 128 -1.89 13.49 -2.59
CA LEU A 128 -2.03 13.74 -1.14
C LEU A 128 -2.36 15.21 -0.90
N SER A 129 -3.64 15.57 -1.00
CA SER A 129 -4.15 16.89 -0.64
C SER A 129 -5.12 16.79 0.55
N GLY A 130 -4.91 17.56 1.62
CA GLY A 130 -5.76 17.52 2.83
C GLY A 130 -5.72 16.17 3.56
N ASP A 131 -6.86 15.72 4.08
CA ASP A 131 -7.04 14.49 4.89
C ASP A 131 -7.05 13.19 4.06
N SER A 132 -6.24 13.09 3.01
CA SER A 132 -6.24 11.98 2.03
C SER A 132 -5.33 10.80 2.41
N LEU A 133 -5.06 10.57 3.70
CA LEU A 133 -4.15 9.52 4.18
C LEU A 133 -4.57 8.11 3.74
N GLY A 134 -5.87 7.85 3.60
CA GLY A 134 -6.41 6.57 3.10
C GLY A 134 -6.16 6.31 1.61
N LEU A 135 -5.67 7.30 0.85
CA LEU A 135 -5.43 7.19 -0.59
C LEU A 135 -3.96 6.87 -0.96
N LYS A 136 -3.10 6.72 0.05
CA LYS A 136 -1.70 6.27 -0.09
C LYS A 136 -1.58 4.80 0.28
N THR A 137 -0.76 4.07 -0.45
CA THR A 137 -0.34 2.72 -0.03
C THR A 137 0.73 2.85 1.04
N TRP A 138 0.54 2.18 2.19
CA TRP A 138 1.47 2.20 3.32
C TRP A 138 2.34 0.95 3.36
N ALA A 139 3.55 1.08 3.91
CA ALA A 139 4.54 -0.01 4.00
C ALA A 139 3.98 -1.29 4.60
N SER A 140 3.22 -1.17 5.69
CA SER A 140 2.58 -2.30 6.37
C SER A 140 1.70 -3.13 5.44
N SER A 141 0.97 -2.49 4.52
CA SER A 141 0.12 -3.20 3.56
C SER A 141 0.96 -4.08 2.63
N TYR A 142 2.06 -3.55 2.08
CA TYR A 142 2.95 -4.32 1.23
C TYR A 142 3.72 -5.40 2.00
N VAL A 143 4.27 -5.07 3.18
CA VAL A 143 5.00 -6.02 4.02
C VAL A 143 4.10 -7.20 4.41
N LEU A 144 2.87 -6.93 4.87
CA LEU A 144 1.93 -7.98 5.21
C LEU A 144 1.53 -8.82 3.98
N SER A 145 1.32 -8.17 2.83
CA SER A 145 1.02 -8.86 1.56
C SER A 145 2.10 -9.89 1.17
N ARG A 146 3.37 -9.56 1.41
CA ARG A 146 4.50 -10.47 1.13
C ARG A 146 4.56 -11.66 2.10
N LEU A 147 3.94 -11.57 3.28
CA LEU A 147 3.90 -12.64 4.28
C LEU A 147 2.69 -13.58 4.11
N LEU A 148 1.70 -13.24 3.28
CA LEU A 148 0.49 -14.04 3.05
C LEU A 148 0.75 -15.51 2.68
N PRO A 149 1.74 -15.85 1.81
CA PRO A 149 2.04 -17.26 1.51
C PRO A 149 2.50 -18.05 2.74
N ARG A 150 3.28 -17.41 3.63
CA ARG A 150 3.75 -18.03 4.88
C ARG A 150 2.56 -18.35 5.78
N PHE A 151 1.65 -17.40 5.99
CA PHE A 151 0.48 -17.63 6.84
C PHE A 151 -0.41 -18.76 6.31
N ALA A 152 -0.62 -18.84 4.98
CA ALA A 152 -1.36 -19.93 4.36
C ALA A 152 -0.71 -21.31 4.58
N ALA A 153 0.62 -21.37 4.62
CA ALA A 153 1.37 -22.61 4.87
C ALA A 153 1.49 -22.96 6.36
N THR A 154 1.34 -21.99 7.27
CA THR A 154 1.51 -22.20 8.72
C THR A 154 0.21 -21.94 9.48
N SER A 155 0.02 -20.73 9.96
CA SER A 155 -0.87 -20.38 11.07
C SER A 155 -2.34 -20.24 10.63
N LEU A 156 -2.56 -20.20 9.31
CA LEU A 156 -3.86 -20.23 8.64
C LEU A 156 -4.02 -21.49 7.76
N SER A 157 -3.12 -22.47 7.87
CA SER A 157 -3.15 -23.68 7.04
C SER A 157 -4.44 -24.48 7.18
N HIS A 158 -5.07 -24.48 8.35
CA HIS A 158 -6.37 -25.13 8.59
C HIS A 158 -7.53 -24.48 7.82
N LEU A 159 -7.38 -23.25 7.35
CA LEU A 159 -8.35 -22.53 6.53
C LEU A 159 -7.98 -22.51 5.04
N LEU A 160 -6.68 -22.59 4.72
CA LEU A 160 -6.14 -22.23 3.41
C LEU A 160 -5.38 -23.35 2.68
N SER A 161 -4.97 -24.41 3.38
CA SER A 161 -4.14 -25.48 2.82
C SER A 161 -4.84 -26.86 2.91
N PRO A 162 -4.73 -27.71 1.88
CA PRO A 162 -4.02 -27.51 0.59
C PRO A 162 -4.78 -26.62 -0.40
N ALA A 163 -6.01 -26.22 -0.07
CA ALA A 163 -6.85 -25.27 -0.78
C ALA A 163 -7.74 -24.55 0.26
N PRO A 164 -8.25 -23.34 -0.04
CA PRO A 164 -9.16 -22.65 0.86
C PRO A 164 -10.41 -23.46 1.14
N LEU A 165 -10.91 -23.38 2.38
CA LEU A 165 -12.17 -24.01 2.75
C LEU A 165 -13.31 -23.48 1.87
N PRO A 166 -14.26 -24.34 1.46
CA PRO A 166 -15.44 -23.89 0.72
C PRO A 166 -16.20 -22.80 1.49
N GLY A 167 -16.47 -21.67 0.83
CA GLY A 167 -17.18 -20.55 1.44
C GLY A 167 -16.34 -19.70 2.40
N LEU A 168 -15.01 -19.85 2.43
CA LEU A 168 -14.13 -18.98 3.17
C LEU A 168 -14.29 -17.53 2.69
N SER A 169 -14.61 -16.63 3.61
CA SER A 169 -14.70 -15.20 3.36
C SER A 169 -13.67 -14.44 4.20
N VAL A 170 -12.97 -13.54 3.54
CA VAL A 170 -11.99 -12.64 4.16
C VAL A 170 -12.54 -11.22 4.12
N LEU A 171 -12.35 -10.47 5.22
CA LEU A 171 -12.65 -9.04 5.28
C LEU A 171 -11.35 -8.28 5.50
N GLU A 172 -11.12 -7.21 4.75
CA GLU A 172 -10.09 -6.21 5.06
C GLU A 172 -10.75 -4.95 5.61
N LEU A 173 -10.31 -4.52 6.78
CA LEU A 173 -10.72 -3.28 7.45
C LEU A 173 -9.68 -2.19 7.17
N GLY A 174 -10.12 -1.04 6.66
CA GLY A 174 -9.23 0.10 6.39
C GLY A 174 -8.29 -0.23 5.23
N SER A 175 -8.88 -0.61 4.08
CA SER A 175 -8.15 -1.16 2.94
C SER A 175 -7.30 -0.12 2.22
N GLY A 176 -7.63 1.18 2.36
CA GLY A 176 -7.00 2.27 1.65
C GLY A 176 -7.03 2.07 0.14
N THR A 177 -5.86 1.79 -0.45
CA THR A 177 -5.71 1.50 -1.87
C THR A 177 -6.11 0.07 -2.25
N GLY A 178 -6.23 -0.84 -1.28
CA GLY A 178 -6.66 -2.23 -1.45
C GLY A 178 -5.54 -3.26 -1.65
N LEU A 179 -4.26 -2.87 -1.50
CA LEU A 179 -3.12 -3.72 -1.83
C LEU A 179 -3.17 -5.09 -1.13
N LEU A 180 -3.39 -5.10 0.19
CA LEU A 180 -3.34 -6.30 1.01
C LEU A 180 -4.45 -7.29 0.65
N GLY A 181 -5.70 -6.85 0.57
CA GLY A 181 -6.80 -7.73 0.22
C GLY A 181 -6.78 -8.18 -1.25
N LEU A 182 -6.30 -7.35 -2.18
CA LEU A 182 -6.01 -7.78 -3.55
C LEU A 182 -4.95 -8.89 -3.58
N ALA A 183 -3.86 -8.71 -2.82
CA ALA A 183 -2.80 -9.71 -2.70
C ALA A 183 -3.31 -11.00 -2.03
N ALA A 184 -4.19 -10.89 -1.04
CA ALA A 184 -4.85 -12.03 -0.38
C ALA A 184 -5.75 -12.80 -1.36
N ALA A 185 -6.56 -12.11 -2.17
CA ALA A 185 -7.39 -12.76 -3.18
C ALA A 185 -6.56 -13.58 -4.18
N CYS A 186 -5.45 -13.01 -4.66
CA CYS A 186 -4.51 -13.71 -5.56
C CYS A 186 -3.79 -14.87 -4.88
N THR A 187 -3.27 -14.67 -3.66
CA THR A 187 -2.40 -15.62 -2.96
C THR A 187 -3.20 -16.78 -2.37
N TRP A 188 -4.33 -16.48 -1.74
CA TRP A 188 -5.17 -17.45 -1.04
C TRP A 188 -6.29 -18.00 -1.92
N ARG A 189 -6.51 -17.43 -3.11
CA ARG A 189 -7.50 -17.88 -4.10
C ARG A 189 -8.91 -17.94 -3.50
N THR A 190 -9.28 -16.87 -2.81
CA THR A 190 -10.50 -16.81 -2.00
C THR A 190 -11.25 -15.50 -2.24
N ALA A 191 -12.50 -15.46 -1.80
CA ALA A 191 -13.29 -14.24 -1.77
C ALA A 191 -12.81 -13.28 -0.65
N VAL A 192 -12.59 -12.02 -1.02
CA VAL A 192 -12.15 -10.95 -0.12
C VAL A 192 -13.08 -9.75 -0.27
N VAL A 193 -13.55 -9.22 0.86
CA VAL A 193 -14.32 -7.98 0.92
C VAL A 193 -13.39 -6.88 1.43
N LEU A 194 -13.16 -5.86 0.61
CA LEU A 194 -12.36 -4.68 0.95
C LEU A 194 -13.27 -3.60 1.51
N THR A 195 -12.91 -3.02 2.64
CA THR A 195 -13.70 -1.96 3.27
C THR A 195 -12.89 -0.78 3.72
N ASP A 196 -13.51 0.39 3.59
CA ASP A 196 -12.98 1.67 4.05
C ASP A 196 -14.11 2.69 4.21
N LEU A 197 -13.77 3.94 4.50
CA LEU A 197 -14.70 5.07 4.57
C LEU A 197 -15.32 5.37 3.19
N PRO A 198 -16.56 5.91 3.14
CA PRO A 198 -17.27 6.19 1.89
C PRO A 198 -16.48 7.00 0.85
N GLU A 199 -15.63 7.93 1.30
CA GLU A 199 -14.78 8.78 0.46
C GLU A 199 -13.58 8.04 -0.15
N ILE A 200 -13.13 6.93 0.45
CA ILE A 200 -12.01 6.11 -0.03
C ILE A 200 -12.50 5.05 -1.03
N VAL A 201 -13.72 4.53 -0.82
CA VAL A 201 -14.33 3.45 -1.62
C VAL A 201 -14.30 3.68 -3.14
N PRO A 202 -14.53 4.89 -3.69
CA PRO A 202 -14.43 5.10 -5.13
C PRO A 202 -13.05 4.76 -5.72
N ASN A 203 -11.96 5.12 -5.03
CA ASN A 203 -10.61 4.77 -5.48
C ASN A 203 -10.33 3.27 -5.28
N LEU A 204 -10.83 2.70 -4.19
CA LEU A 204 -10.74 1.27 -3.92
C LEU A 204 -11.41 0.43 -5.02
N ILE A 205 -12.64 0.78 -5.44
CA ILE A 205 -13.34 0.14 -6.55
C ILE A 205 -12.56 0.27 -7.86
N HIS A 206 -12.00 1.45 -8.13
CA HIS A 206 -11.15 1.67 -9.31
C HIS A 206 -9.94 0.72 -9.31
N ASN A 207 -9.26 0.58 -8.17
CA ASN A 207 -8.11 -0.33 -8.03
C ASN A 207 -8.52 -1.80 -8.14
N VAL A 208 -9.69 -2.20 -7.64
CA VAL A 208 -10.23 -3.55 -7.85
C VAL A 208 -10.42 -3.83 -9.34
N GLU A 209 -11.06 -2.91 -10.07
CA GLU A 209 -11.30 -3.11 -11.51
C GLU A 209 -10.00 -3.18 -12.31
N LEU A 210 -9.02 -2.34 -11.97
CA LEU A 210 -7.70 -2.33 -12.60
C LEU A 210 -6.96 -3.68 -12.51
N ASN A 211 -7.27 -4.50 -11.49
CA ASN A 211 -6.62 -5.78 -11.23
C ASN A 211 -7.53 -6.99 -11.47
N ARG A 212 -8.73 -6.80 -12.03
CA ARG A 212 -9.70 -7.88 -12.26
C ARG A 212 -9.13 -9.04 -13.07
N SER A 213 -8.40 -8.72 -14.14
CA SER A 213 -7.73 -9.71 -15.00
C SER A 213 -6.56 -10.44 -14.31
N THR A 214 -6.08 -9.93 -13.18
CA THR A 214 -5.02 -10.56 -12.37
C THR A 214 -5.58 -11.57 -11.38
N PHE A 215 -6.57 -11.18 -10.56
CA PHE A 215 -7.04 -12.05 -9.47
C PHE A 215 -8.06 -13.11 -9.92
N GLN A 216 -8.90 -12.84 -10.92
CA GLN A 216 -9.94 -13.79 -11.35
C GLN A 216 -9.36 -15.11 -11.89
N PRO A 217 -8.32 -15.12 -12.77
CA PRO A 217 -7.73 -16.37 -13.25
C PRO A 217 -7.05 -17.18 -12.15
N LEU A 218 -6.68 -16.54 -11.04
CA LEU A 218 -6.10 -17.21 -9.86
C LEU A 218 -7.17 -17.78 -8.92
N GLY A 219 -8.45 -17.56 -9.19
CA GLY A 219 -9.57 -18.00 -8.35
C GLY A 219 -9.90 -17.05 -7.20
N GLY A 220 -9.36 -15.83 -7.21
CA GLY A 220 -9.75 -14.78 -6.27
C GLY A 220 -11.07 -14.13 -6.68
N GLU A 221 -11.82 -13.66 -5.69
CA GLU A 221 -13.02 -12.84 -5.89
C GLU A 221 -12.93 -11.62 -4.97
N ILE A 222 -13.34 -10.46 -5.46
CA ILE A 222 -13.24 -9.22 -4.68
C ILE A 222 -14.52 -8.41 -4.79
N GLU A 223 -14.98 -7.96 -3.63
CA GLU A 223 -16.01 -6.94 -3.50
C GLU A 223 -15.46 -5.78 -2.66
N ALA A 224 -15.90 -4.55 -2.94
CA ALA A 224 -15.53 -3.37 -2.16
C ALA A 224 -16.79 -2.64 -1.68
N GLY A 225 -16.78 -2.14 -0.44
CA GLY A 225 -17.92 -1.43 0.13
C GLY A 225 -17.53 -0.58 1.34
N SER A 226 -18.44 0.32 1.77
CA SER A 226 -18.16 1.18 2.91
C SER A 226 -18.38 0.47 4.25
N LEU A 227 -17.46 0.69 5.19
CA LEU A 227 -17.60 0.28 6.59
C LEU A 227 -16.93 1.32 7.49
N THR A 228 -17.74 2.16 8.13
CA THR A 228 -17.28 3.14 9.12
C THR A 228 -17.28 2.51 10.50
N TRP A 229 -16.10 2.40 11.12
CA TRP A 229 -15.98 1.81 12.45
C TRP A 229 -16.63 2.73 13.51
N GLY A 230 -17.51 2.19 14.33
CA GLY A 230 -18.26 2.96 15.33
C GLY A 230 -19.23 4.01 14.75
N GLY A 231 -19.38 4.07 13.43
CA GLY A 231 -20.28 4.98 12.74
C GLY A 231 -21.74 4.55 12.78
N LEU A 232 -22.61 5.39 12.22
CA LEU A 232 -24.03 5.08 12.09
C LEU A 232 -24.24 3.97 11.05
N LYS A 233 -25.34 3.20 11.17
CA LYS A 233 -25.61 2.07 10.26
C LYS A 233 -25.74 2.52 8.81
N GLU A 234 -26.21 3.74 8.60
CA GLU A 234 -26.44 4.37 7.30
C GLU A 234 -25.14 4.77 6.59
N GLU A 235 -24.03 4.88 7.33
CA GLU A 235 -22.71 5.21 6.79
C GLU A 235 -21.98 3.96 6.24
N SER A 236 -22.47 2.77 6.61
CA SER A 236 -21.90 1.48 6.23
C SER A 236 -22.84 0.67 5.36
N ASP A 237 -22.26 -0.14 4.49
CA ASP A 237 -23.01 -0.99 3.58
C ASP A 237 -23.81 -2.06 4.35
N ALA A 238 -25.06 -2.32 3.94
CA ALA A 238 -26.02 -3.12 4.72
C ALA A 238 -25.56 -4.56 4.98
N ARG A 239 -24.65 -5.07 4.15
CA ARG A 239 -24.02 -6.40 4.28
C ARG A 239 -23.32 -6.61 5.63
N PHE A 240 -22.80 -5.54 6.23
CA PHE A 240 -22.04 -5.58 7.49
C PHE A 240 -22.93 -5.46 8.73
N HIS A 241 -24.25 -5.25 8.55
CA HIS A 241 -25.21 -5.22 9.67
C HIS A 241 -25.46 -6.60 10.27
N CYS A 242 -25.21 -7.66 9.48
CA CYS A 242 -25.23 -9.02 9.98
C CYS A 242 -23.81 -9.42 10.38
N LEU A 243 -23.63 -9.60 11.68
CA LEU A 243 -22.35 -9.72 12.37
C LEU A 243 -21.75 -11.13 12.28
N ASN A 244 -20.46 -11.24 12.62
CA ASN A 244 -19.71 -12.49 12.78
C ASN A 244 -19.68 -13.38 11.52
N LYS A 245 -19.47 -12.79 10.34
CA LYS A 245 -19.52 -13.52 9.06
C LYS A 245 -18.18 -14.00 8.54
N PHE A 246 -17.09 -13.35 8.92
CA PHE A 246 -15.81 -13.52 8.24
C PHE A 246 -14.89 -14.45 9.03
N LYS A 247 -14.31 -15.43 8.35
CA LYS A 247 -13.36 -16.37 8.97
C LYS A 247 -11.99 -15.74 9.19
N ILE A 248 -11.62 -14.80 8.31
CA ILE A 248 -10.38 -14.04 8.41
C ILE A 248 -10.71 -12.55 8.34
N VAL A 249 -10.19 -11.77 9.28
CA VAL A 249 -10.21 -10.31 9.23
C VAL A 249 -8.77 -9.81 9.12
N LEU A 250 -8.50 -8.94 8.15
CA LEU A 250 -7.21 -8.31 7.88
C LEU A 250 -7.27 -6.82 8.20
N ALA A 251 -6.17 -6.25 8.68
CA ALA A 251 -5.98 -4.80 8.75
C ALA A 251 -4.48 -4.47 8.69
N ALA A 252 -4.10 -3.45 7.92
CA ALA A 252 -2.72 -2.98 7.83
C ALA A 252 -2.63 -1.46 8.03
N ASP A 253 -1.80 -1.07 8.98
CA ASP A 253 -1.59 0.30 9.44
C ASP A 253 -2.83 1.09 9.91
N PRO A 254 -3.77 0.49 10.66
CA PRO A 254 -5.02 1.17 11.00
C PRO A 254 -4.90 2.19 12.16
N LEU A 255 -3.76 2.29 12.84
CA LEU A 255 -3.63 3.02 14.12
C LEU A 255 -2.82 4.31 13.97
N TYR A 256 -3.52 5.44 13.83
CA TYR A 256 -2.90 6.78 13.77
C TYR A 256 -3.67 7.85 14.57
N ASP A 257 -4.84 7.51 15.12
CA ASP A 257 -5.63 8.35 16.02
C ASP A 257 -5.90 7.62 17.35
N TYR A 258 -6.12 8.37 18.43
CA TYR A 258 -6.37 7.84 19.77
C TYR A 258 -7.68 7.06 19.89
N ASP A 259 -8.66 7.31 19.02
CA ASP A 259 -9.93 6.56 19.01
C ASP A 259 -9.81 5.21 18.26
N HIS A 260 -8.82 5.07 17.37
CA HIS A 260 -8.68 3.91 16.49
C HIS A 260 -8.53 2.56 17.20
N PRO A 261 -7.76 2.44 18.32
CA PRO A 261 -7.66 1.19 19.05
C PRO A 261 -9.02 0.56 19.41
N GLY A 262 -9.93 1.34 19.99
CA GLY A 262 -11.25 0.85 20.38
C GLY A 262 -12.17 0.60 19.17
N LEU A 263 -12.15 1.52 18.19
CA LEU A 263 -12.95 1.40 16.98
C LEU A 263 -12.59 0.15 16.16
N LEU A 264 -11.29 -0.09 15.95
CA LEU A 264 -10.79 -1.25 15.23
C LEU A 264 -11.10 -2.55 15.98
N ALA A 265 -10.83 -2.60 17.29
CA ALA A 265 -11.13 -3.79 18.09
C ALA A 265 -12.64 -4.12 18.05
N GLY A 266 -13.50 -3.11 18.15
CA GLY A 266 -14.95 -3.26 18.01
C GLY A 266 -15.37 -3.78 16.64
N ALA A 267 -14.77 -3.25 15.56
CA ALA A 267 -15.03 -3.71 14.19
C ALA A 267 -14.59 -5.17 13.99
N ILE A 268 -13.40 -5.56 14.45
CA ILE A 268 -12.92 -6.95 14.40
C ILE A 268 -13.86 -7.86 15.20
N HIS A 269 -14.21 -7.50 16.44
CA HIS A 269 -15.11 -8.31 17.25
C HIS A 269 -16.48 -8.50 16.63
N SER A 270 -17.00 -7.48 15.93
CA SER A 270 -18.32 -7.49 15.30
C SER A 270 -18.35 -8.28 13.98
N GLN A 271 -17.26 -8.32 13.23
CA GLN A 271 -17.24 -8.93 11.90
C GLN A 271 -16.62 -10.33 11.88
N LEU A 272 -15.67 -10.62 12.78
CA LEU A 272 -15.00 -11.92 12.86
C LEU A 272 -15.96 -12.99 13.38
N SER A 273 -16.01 -14.13 12.68
CA SER A 273 -16.83 -15.29 13.05
C SER A 273 -16.62 -15.73 14.51
N LEU A 274 -17.68 -16.32 15.07
CA LEU A 274 -17.66 -17.00 16.36
C LEU A 274 -17.16 -18.45 16.26
N ASP A 275 -16.61 -18.87 15.14
CA ASP A 275 -16.01 -20.19 15.06
C ASP A 275 -14.60 -20.19 15.66
N GLU A 276 -14.18 -21.30 16.27
CA GLU A 276 -12.86 -21.42 16.92
C GLU A 276 -11.68 -21.32 15.95
N ASP A 277 -11.92 -21.55 14.67
CA ASP A 277 -10.93 -21.50 13.60
C ASP A 277 -10.71 -20.08 13.06
N ALA A 278 -11.59 -19.11 13.37
CA ALA A 278 -11.54 -17.75 12.86
C ALA A 278 -10.34 -16.96 13.41
N ARG A 279 -9.72 -16.13 12.56
CA ARG A 279 -8.51 -15.37 12.89
C ARG A 279 -8.58 -13.92 12.45
N ALA A 280 -8.00 -13.02 13.24
CA ALA A 280 -7.72 -11.65 12.80
C ALA A 280 -6.20 -11.48 12.66
N LEU A 281 -5.75 -10.91 11.54
CA LEU A 281 -4.34 -10.63 11.27
C LEU A 281 -4.18 -9.13 11.08
N VAL A 282 -3.46 -8.50 12.01
CA VAL A 282 -3.30 -7.05 12.07
C VAL A 282 -1.82 -6.71 11.98
N MET A 283 -1.47 -5.72 11.17
CA MET A 283 -0.12 -5.14 11.13
C MET A 283 -0.18 -3.65 11.42
N VAL A 284 0.74 -3.15 12.25
CA VAL A 284 0.85 -1.74 12.65
C VAL A 284 2.29 -1.30 12.46
N ALA A 285 2.52 -0.20 11.74
CA ALA A 285 3.85 0.39 11.68
C ALA A 285 4.17 1.13 12.99
N GLN A 286 5.35 0.85 13.51
CA GLN A 286 5.91 1.42 14.73
C GLN A 286 6.88 2.53 14.34
N ARG A 287 6.37 3.76 14.33
CA ARG A 287 7.12 4.96 13.89
C ARG A 287 7.67 5.77 15.06
N ASP A 288 6.91 5.82 16.15
CA ASP A 288 7.20 6.65 17.32
C ASP A 288 6.55 6.11 18.61
N GLU A 289 6.77 6.80 19.74
CA GLU A 289 6.13 6.47 21.02
C GLU A 289 4.59 6.54 20.99
N THR A 290 4.01 7.30 20.06
CA THR A 290 2.54 7.38 19.91
C THR A 290 2.00 6.11 19.30
N THR A 291 2.55 5.66 18.16
CA THR A 291 2.18 4.38 17.53
C THR A 291 2.39 3.19 18.47
N HIS A 292 3.44 3.20 19.30
CA HIS A 292 3.62 2.20 20.36
C HIS A 292 2.50 2.21 21.40
N ARG A 293 2.07 3.40 21.87
CA ARG A 293 0.95 3.53 22.80
C ARG A 293 -0.38 3.11 22.19
N LEU A 294 -0.64 3.48 20.94
CA LEU A 294 -1.84 3.05 20.21
C LEU A 294 -1.91 1.53 20.08
N LEU A 295 -0.79 0.87 19.72
CA LEU A 295 -0.72 -0.58 19.67
C LEU A 295 -0.99 -1.21 21.05
N SER A 296 -0.41 -0.68 22.12
CA SER A 296 -0.68 -1.17 23.48
C SER A 296 -2.16 -1.05 23.84
N SER A 297 -2.77 0.11 23.54
CA SER A 297 -4.21 0.33 23.76
C SER A 297 -5.06 -0.63 22.94
N PHE A 298 -4.68 -0.92 21.70
CA PHE A 298 -5.41 -1.85 20.83
C PHE A 298 -5.40 -3.27 21.40
N ARG A 299 -4.27 -3.74 21.93
CA ARG A 299 -4.17 -5.06 22.58
C ARG A 299 -5.05 -5.16 23.82
N ASP A 300 -5.13 -4.08 24.59
CA ASP A 300 -6.04 -4.00 25.75
C ASP A 300 -7.51 -4.09 25.30
N GLU A 301 -7.91 -3.32 24.28
CA GLU A 301 -9.29 -3.30 23.77
C GLU A 301 -9.71 -4.67 23.18
N MET A 302 -8.83 -5.34 22.44
CA MET A 302 -9.06 -6.71 21.94
C MET A 302 -9.28 -7.74 23.07
N SER A 303 -8.75 -7.46 24.26
CA SER A 303 -8.88 -8.32 25.44
C SER A 303 -10.10 -7.96 26.32
N ARG A 304 -10.68 -6.76 26.16
CA ARG A 304 -11.79 -6.23 26.97
C ARG A 304 -13.16 -6.56 26.39
N HIS A 305 -13.38 -7.82 26.00
CA HIS A 305 -14.67 -8.31 25.51
C HIS A 305 -15.10 -9.58 26.24
N GLN A 306 -16.40 -9.90 26.25
CA GLN A 306 -16.92 -11.15 26.85
C GLN A 306 -16.23 -12.39 26.29
N TYR A 307 -15.84 -12.33 25.01
CA TYR A 307 -15.08 -13.35 24.30
C TYR A 307 -13.82 -12.67 23.74
N PRO A 308 -12.74 -12.62 24.54
CA PRO A 308 -11.56 -11.84 24.20
C PRO A 308 -10.85 -12.40 22.97
N LEU A 309 -10.26 -11.51 22.19
CA LEU A 309 -9.36 -11.87 21.09
C LEU A 309 -7.93 -11.79 21.61
N VAL A 310 -7.29 -12.95 21.74
CA VAL A 310 -5.93 -13.08 22.25
C VAL A 310 -4.95 -13.23 21.11
N CYS A 311 -3.81 -12.54 21.20
CA CYS A 311 -2.71 -12.70 20.26
C CYS A 311 -2.04 -14.07 20.49
N ILE A 312 -1.95 -14.88 19.44
CA ILE A 312 -1.37 -16.24 19.49
C ILE A 312 -0.04 -16.35 18.78
N GLU A 313 0.27 -15.40 17.90
CA GLU A 313 1.53 -15.31 17.19
C GLU A 313 1.77 -13.83 16.86
N GLU A 314 2.98 -13.35 17.08
CA GLU A 314 3.39 -12.00 16.71
C GLU A 314 4.86 -11.95 16.32
N ASN A 315 5.22 -10.98 15.49
CA ASN A 315 6.61 -10.69 15.17
C ASN A 315 6.74 -9.26 14.62
N ILE A 316 7.98 -8.82 14.43
CA ILE A 316 8.31 -7.58 13.72
C ILE A 316 8.83 -7.95 12.34
N ALA A 317 8.31 -7.26 11.32
CA ALA A 317 8.83 -7.28 9.97
C ALA A 317 9.38 -5.88 9.63
N HIS A 318 10.33 -5.81 8.71
CA HIS A 318 10.89 -4.53 8.28
C HIS A 318 10.33 -4.17 6.89
N GLY A 319 9.90 -2.93 6.76
CA GLY A 319 9.39 -2.33 5.53
C GLY A 319 10.22 -1.13 5.08
N GLN A 320 9.83 -0.57 3.94
CA GLN A 320 10.22 0.76 3.52
C GLN A 320 8.95 1.57 3.26
N ASP A 321 8.96 2.86 3.60
CA ASP A 321 7.90 3.83 3.33
C ASP A 321 8.52 5.13 2.80
N ASP A 322 7.77 5.89 2.02
CA ASP A 322 8.11 7.23 1.51
C ASP A 322 7.34 8.34 2.23
N TRP A 323 7.09 8.16 3.53
CA TRP A 323 6.38 9.11 4.39
C TRP A 323 7.28 10.21 4.96
N ASP A 324 8.33 9.84 5.70
CA ASP A 324 9.25 10.81 6.28
C ASP A 324 10.33 11.23 5.28
N GLN A 325 10.38 12.53 4.98
CA GLN A 325 11.35 13.11 4.05
C GLN A 325 12.72 13.35 4.71
N ASP A 326 12.77 13.34 6.05
CA ASP A 326 13.97 13.62 6.84
C ASP A 326 14.78 12.36 7.20
N ASP A 327 14.17 11.16 7.15
CA ASP A 327 14.88 9.89 7.29
C ASP A 327 15.10 9.24 5.91
N GLU A 328 16.26 9.51 5.32
CA GLU A 328 16.63 9.03 3.97
C GLU A 328 16.68 7.50 3.84
N SER A 329 16.51 6.74 4.93
CA SER A 329 16.41 5.28 4.89
C SER A 329 15.00 4.79 4.56
N GLY A 330 13.96 5.57 4.88
CA GLY A 330 12.55 5.19 4.75
C GLY A 330 12.19 3.90 5.50
N GLN A 331 13.06 3.39 6.40
CA GLN A 331 12.84 2.10 7.05
C GLN A 331 11.75 2.22 8.10
N VAL A 332 10.86 1.23 8.14
CA VAL A 332 9.78 1.17 9.13
C VAL A 332 9.68 -0.22 9.72
N GLU A 333 9.60 -0.29 11.05
CA GLU A 333 9.30 -1.53 11.75
C GLU A 333 7.79 -1.75 11.76
N CYS A 334 7.35 -2.90 11.29
CA CYS A 334 5.96 -3.28 11.22
C CYS A 334 5.72 -4.46 12.15
N TRP A 335 5.11 -4.19 13.31
CA TRP A 335 4.61 -5.26 14.17
C TRP A 335 3.39 -5.90 13.51
N TRP A 336 3.30 -7.23 13.54
CA TRP A 336 2.08 -7.94 13.21
C TRP A 336 1.68 -8.91 14.30
N GLY A 337 0.37 -9.10 14.46
CA GLY A 337 -0.22 -10.03 15.40
C GLY A 337 -1.35 -10.83 14.77
N LEU A 338 -1.34 -12.13 15.01
CA LEU A 338 -2.43 -13.05 14.69
C LEU A 338 -3.24 -13.31 15.96
N PHE A 339 -4.54 -13.05 15.89
CA PHE A 339 -5.46 -13.16 17.01
C PHE A 339 -6.47 -14.28 16.79
N LYS A 340 -6.88 -14.93 17.88
CA LYS A 340 -8.02 -15.85 17.90
C LYS A 340 -8.95 -15.51 19.06
N ARG A 341 -10.22 -15.91 18.93
CA ARG A 341 -11.16 -15.77 20.03
C ARG A 341 -10.90 -16.84 21.09
N GLN A 342 -10.89 -16.44 22.35
CA GLN A 342 -10.78 -17.35 23.48
C GLN A 342 -12.17 -17.61 24.05
N TYR A 343 -12.60 -18.88 23.98
CA TYR A 343 -13.82 -19.33 24.64
C TYR A 343 -13.53 -19.82 26.05
N PRO A 344 -14.48 -19.65 26.99
CA PRO A 344 -14.39 -20.30 28.29
C PRO A 344 -14.25 -21.81 28.08
N VAL A 345 -13.30 -22.44 28.77
CA VAL A 345 -13.22 -23.90 28.80
C VAL A 345 -14.50 -24.38 29.49
N HIS A 346 -15.36 -25.10 28.78
CA HIS A 346 -16.48 -25.79 29.40
C HIS A 346 -15.91 -26.86 30.33
N SER A 347 -16.04 -26.64 31.64
CA SER A 347 -15.65 -27.56 32.71
C SER A 347 -16.46 -28.85 32.71
#